data_AF-A0A2M8NUD3-F1
#
_entry.id   AF-A0A2M8NUD3-F1
#
_cell.length_a   1.000
_cell.length_b   1.000
_cell.length_c   1.000
_cell.angle_alpha   90.00
_cell.angle_beta   90.00
_cell.angle_gamma   90.00
#
_symmetry.space_group_name_H-M   'P 1'
#
loop_
_entity.id
_entity.type
_entity.pdbx_description
1 polymer ?
#
loop_
_entity_poly.entity_id
_entity_poly.type
_entity_poly.pdbx_seq_one_letter_code
_entity_poly.pdbx_strand_id
1 'polypeptide(L)'
;MTNKRKQPYPFGDKLKAYRRQIRYGNHNRMTGENLAKLLKYQLGESFFQQDIADWENDQSVVPAPDVFLAIMQLFSFHGGFKTWIEAQDLLTEYKQTARFIHPTSQHLTFTQTDYAHWRSLSQKINQHLPEHIRNQIDLLVDMDERVQTIANDIIANTHAISIEGHGGIGKTSLVVVVATKLSGTGVFDGVYFVGVRQGFLDNKGDYQTKGVQIFQLDEALTELGNQMGLVFSPSTTTEQKMTQIAHDYQQRRIILIIDNLETQDDILEFQAFINQLLQVDSASRLMITSRKNLDGINDRIQQIKLQELNADQVYAMLQKRDCPITQQNAHRLHAHIGGNPLAVRLFSGLLKKFPFDELLQQLAQTKSQWDTTDDDFKRHNNLFDYLYERILETLSPNARDLCWHLGMNFEMERGVKMKTIATDLDRINDPTLKPALSDLLDVYLLHYDGHSEVYTMHRLTVHYIRKHFLTST
;
A
#
# COMPACT_ATOMS: atom_id res chain seq x y z
N MET A 1 58.22 -7.64 -13.77
CA MET A 1 56.85 -8.17 -13.86
C MET A 1 56.04 -7.27 -14.78
N THR A 2 55.91 -7.66 -16.04
CA THR A 2 55.14 -6.92 -17.06
C THR A 2 53.66 -6.99 -16.74
N ASN A 3 53.04 -5.83 -16.52
CA ASN A 3 51.58 -5.66 -16.43
C ASN A 3 50.95 -6.19 -17.72
N LYS A 4 50.55 -7.47 -17.75
CA LYS A 4 49.69 -8.00 -18.81
C LYS A 4 48.42 -7.15 -18.79
N ARG A 5 48.24 -6.29 -19.80
CA ARG A 5 46.97 -5.59 -20.02
C ARG A 5 45.89 -6.66 -20.06
N LYS A 6 45.00 -6.68 -19.05
CA LYS A 6 43.84 -7.57 -19.04
C LYS A 6 43.10 -7.36 -20.37
N GLN A 7 42.87 -8.43 -21.12
CA GLN A 7 42.00 -8.35 -22.29
C GLN A 7 40.63 -7.84 -21.83
N PRO A 8 39.98 -6.93 -22.59
CA PRO A 8 38.64 -6.47 -22.26
C PRO A 8 37.70 -7.68 -22.20
N TYR A 9 36.81 -7.71 -21.20
CA TYR A 9 35.79 -8.74 -21.05
C TYR A 9 34.43 -8.15 -21.41
N PRO A 10 34.02 -8.17 -22.69
CA PRO A 10 32.96 -7.30 -23.15
C PRO A 10 31.60 -7.60 -22.50
N PHE A 11 31.31 -8.88 -22.22
CA PHE A 11 30.12 -9.28 -21.47
C PHE A 11 30.09 -8.68 -20.06
N GLY A 12 31.14 -8.92 -19.25
CA GLY A 12 31.20 -8.43 -17.88
C GLY A 12 31.17 -6.90 -17.80
N ASP A 13 31.86 -6.22 -18.72
CA ASP A 13 31.85 -4.75 -18.82
C ASP A 13 30.46 -4.21 -19.14
N LYS A 14 29.73 -4.82 -20.09
CA LYS A 14 28.34 -4.44 -20.44
C LYS A 14 27.37 -4.74 -19.30
N LEU A 15 27.43 -5.93 -18.71
CA LEU A 15 26.58 -6.33 -17.57
C LEU A 15 26.71 -5.32 -16.43
N LYS A 16 27.95 -4.97 -16.08
CA LYS A 16 28.28 -3.97 -15.06
C LYS A 16 27.80 -2.58 -15.44
N ALA A 17 27.94 -2.19 -16.71
CA ALA A 17 27.49 -0.90 -17.21
C ALA A 17 25.96 -0.76 -17.08
N TYR A 18 25.18 -1.72 -17.58
CA TYR A 18 23.71 -1.71 -17.52
C TYR A 18 23.20 -1.80 -16.08
N ARG A 19 23.80 -2.65 -15.22
CA ARG A 19 23.49 -2.67 -13.78
C ARG A 19 23.65 -1.30 -13.13
N ARG A 20 24.73 -0.58 -13.46
CA ARG A 20 25.02 0.76 -12.91
C ARG A 20 24.08 1.85 -13.44
N GLN A 21 23.33 1.60 -14.52
CA GLN A 21 22.29 2.52 -14.98
C GLN A 21 21.05 2.50 -14.08
N ILE A 22 20.81 1.38 -13.38
CA ILE A 22 19.68 1.24 -12.47
C ILE A 22 19.91 2.12 -11.22
N ARG A 23 18.94 2.99 -10.95
CA ARG A 23 18.96 3.91 -9.81
C ARG A 23 17.74 3.71 -8.92
N TYR A 24 17.99 3.64 -7.62
CA TYR A 24 17.00 3.64 -6.55
C TYR A 24 17.07 4.98 -5.82
N GLY A 25 16.04 5.81 -5.97
CA GLY A 25 16.01 7.15 -5.40
C GLY A 25 17.18 8.03 -5.86
N ASN A 26 17.55 9.01 -5.02
CA ASN A 26 18.49 10.06 -5.42
C ASN A 26 19.96 9.60 -5.47
N HIS A 27 20.35 8.51 -4.80
CA HIS A 27 21.78 8.21 -4.59
C HIS A 27 22.22 6.74 -4.72
N ASN A 28 21.31 5.76 -4.77
CA ASN A 28 21.71 4.35 -4.75
C ASN A 28 21.68 3.75 -6.17
N ARG A 29 22.82 3.21 -6.62
CA ARG A 29 22.87 2.36 -7.83
C ARG A 29 22.66 0.90 -7.44
N MET A 30 22.10 0.08 -8.33
CA MET A 30 22.05 -1.36 -8.09
C MET A 30 23.47 -1.91 -7.91
N THR A 31 23.76 -2.51 -6.74
CA THR A 31 25.02 -3.21 -6.46
C THR A 31 24.94 -4.66 -6.95
N GLY A 32 26.08 -5.35 -7.03
CA GLY A 32 26.08 -6.80 -7.30
C GLY A 32 25.35 -7.57 -6.20
N GLU A 33 25.54 -7.18 -4.94
CA GLU A 33 24.82 -7.76 -3.80
C GLU A 33 23.30 -7.60 -3.91
N ASN A 34 22.81 -6.41 -4.32
CA ASN A 34 21.38 -6.18 -4.51
C ASN A 34 20.82 -7.03 -5.65
N LEU A 35 21.54 -7.11 -6.78
CA LEU A 35 21.14 -7.98 -7.89
C LEU A 35 21.08 -9.45 -7.45
N ALA A 36 22.09 -9.93 -6.70
CA ALA A 36 22.12 -11.29 -6.18
C ALA A 36 20.92 -11.58 -5.26
N LYS A 37 20.55 -10.64 -4.38
CA LYS A 37 19.35 -10.76 -3.52
C LYS A 37 18.07 -10.90 -4.35
N LEU A 38 17.92 -10.08 -5.39
CA LEU A 38 16.75 -10.14 -6.28
C LEU A 38 16.69 -11.45 -7.08
N LEU A 39 17.83 -11.89 -7.63
CA LEU A 39 17.90 -13.14 -8.38
C LEU A 39 17.64 -14.36 -7.49
N LYS A 40 18.17 -14.36 -6.25
CA LYS A 40 17.85 -15.39 -5.26
C LYS A 40 16.36 -15.43 -4.95
N TYR A 41 15.71 -14.28 -4.85
CA TYR A 41 14.26 -14.24 -4.64
C TYR A 41 13.48 -14.75 -5.86
N GLN A 42 13.88 -14.34 -7.05
CA GLN A 42 13.21 -14.72 -8.30
C GLN A 42 13.38 -16.20 -8.67
N LEU A 43 14.55 -16.77 -8.39
CA LEU A 43 14.95 -18.11 -8.88
C LEU A 43 15.05 -19.15 -7.78
N GLY A 44 14.97 -18.76 -6.50
CA GLY A 44 15.11 -19.67 -5.37
C GLY A 44 16.45 -20.41 -5.38
N GLU A 45 16.40 -21.74 -5.27
CA GLU A 45 17.58 -22.61 -5.26
C GLU A 45 18.37 -22.59 -6.58
N SER A 46 17.75 -22.23 -7.71
CA SER A 46 18.43 -22.17 -9.00
C SER A 46 19.53 -21.09 -9.09
N PHE A 47 19.59 -20.17 -8.12
CA PHE A 47 20.65 -19.17 -8.00
C PHE A 47 21.85 -19.62 -7.13
N PHE A 48 21.86 -20.84 -6.58
CA PHE A 48 22.89 -21.28 -5.64
C PHE A 48 24.29 -21.39 -6.31
N GLN A 49 25.34 -20.90 -5.63
CA GLN A 49 26.76 -20.94 -6.04
C GLN A 49 27.22 -20.01 -7.17
N GLN A 50 26.49 -18.95 -7.52
CA GLN A 50 26.95 -18.00 -8.53
C GLN A 50 27.24 -16.61 -7.94
N ASP A 51 28.38 -16.01 -8.29
CA ASP A 51 28.77 -14.66 -7.87
C ASP A 51 28.68 -13.68 -9.04
N ILE A 52 27.95 -12.57 -8.83
CA ILE A 52 27.86 -11.47 -9.80
C ILE A 52 29.25 -10.91 -10.12
N ALA A 53 30.15 -10.88 -9.13
CA ALA A 53 31.52 -10.39 -9.32
C ALA A 53 32.31 -11.24 -10.31
N ASP A 54 32.09 -12.56 -10.33
CA ASP A 54 32.76 -13.44 -11.29
C ASP A 54 32.28 -13.13 -12.71
N TRP A 55 30.97 -13.01 -12.92
CA TRP A 55 30.42 -12.65 -14.24
C TRP A 55 30.82 -11.26 -14.73
N GLU A 56 31.17 -10.35 -13.83
CA GLU A 56 31.62 -9.01 -14.19
C GLU A 56 33.13 -8.93 -14.47
N ASN A 57 33.94 -9.85 -13.96
CA ASN A 57 35.40 -9.71 -13.94
C ASN A 57 36.19 -10.93 -14.45
N ASP A 58 35.54 -12.10 -14.63
CA ASP A 58 36.16 -13.34 -15.10
C ASP A 58 35.56 -13.80 -16.43
N GLN A 59 36.40 -13.87 -17.47
CA GLN A 59 36.00 -14.26 -18.82
C GLN A 59 35.56 -15.73 -18.93
N SER A 60 35.95 -16.56 -17.97
CA SER A 60 35.67 -18.00 -17.98
C SER A 60 34.33 -18.37 -17.34
N VAL A 61 33.63 -17.40 -16.74
CA VAL A 61 32.39 -17.63 -15.98
C VAL A 61 31.28 -16.74 -16.52
N VAL A 62 30.12 -17.32 -16.83
CA VAL A 62 28.90 -16.60 -17.21
C VAL A 62 27.70 -17.21 -16.49
N PRO A 63 26.63 -16.43 -16.24
CA PRO A 63 25.42 -16.95 -15.62
C PRO A 63 24.82 -18.10 -16.43
N ALA A 64 24.13 -19.03 -15.75
CA ALA A 64 23.30 -20.01 -16.43
C ALA A 64 22.17 -19.33 -17.26
N PRO A 65 21.66 -19.95 -18.34
CA PRO A 65 20.70 -19.28 -19.24
C PRO A 65 19.42 -18.76 -18.59
N ASP A 66 18.87 -19.49 -17.63
CA ASP A 66 17.72 -19.10 -16.82
C ASP A 66 18.03 -17.91 -15.91
N VAL A 67 19.22 -17.92 -15.28
CA VAL A 67 19.72 -16.80 -14.47
C VAL A 67 19.93 -15.55 -15.32
N PHE A 68 20.51 -15.70 -16.52
CA PHE A 68 20.68 -14.60 -17.44
C PHE A 68 19.34 -14.03 -17.91
N LEU A 69 18.34 -14.87 -18.15
CA LEU A 69 16.99 -14.41 -18.49
C LEU A 69 16.40 -13.57 -17.34
N ALA A 70 16.54 -14.00 -16.10
CA ALA A 70 16.10 -13.22 -14.94
C ALA A 70 16.82 -11.86 -14.84
N ILE A 71 18.13 -11.80 -15.15
CA ILE A 71 18.87 -10.52 -15.25
C ILE A 71 18.25 -9.61 -16.32
N MET A 72 17.94 -10.15 -17.50
CA MET A 72 17.32 -9.39 -18.59
C MET A 72 15.97 -8.80 -18.18
N GLN A 73 15.16 -9.58 -17.45
CA GLN A 73 13.85 -9.16 -16.92
C GLN A 73 14.01 -8.05 -15.88
N LEU A 74 14.89 -8.24 -14.89
CA LEU A 74 15.16 -7.24 -13.86
C LEU A 74 15.72 -5.94 -14.45
N PHE A 75 16.65 -6.01 -15.40
CA PHE A 75 17.21 -4.81 -16.02
C PHE A 75 16.15 -4.08 -16.86
N SER A 76 15.26 -4.81 -17.52
CA SER A 76 14.13 -4.20 -18.23
C SER A 76 13.19 -3.50 -17.24
N PHE A 77 12.79 -4.19 -16.17
CA PHE A 77 11.90 -3.66 -15.13
C PHE A 77 12.47 -2.40 -14.47
N HIS A 78 13.73 -2.46 -14.03
CA HIS A 78 14.39 -1.39 -13.27
C HIS A 78 14.98 -0.28 -14.15
N GLY A 79 14.80 -0.33 -15.47
CA GLY A 79 15.34 0.67 -16.40
C GLY A 79 16.86 0.64 -16.56
N GLY A 80 17.48 -0.52 -16.33
CA GLY A 80 18.87 -0.79 -16.70
C GLY A 80 19.08 -0.74 -18.22
N PHE A 81 18.04 -1.06 -18.99
CA PHE A 81 17.96 -0.81 -20.42
C PHE A 81 17.02 0.36 -20.71
N LYS A 82 17.50 1.36 -21.45
CA LYS A 82 16.70 2.48 -21.96
C LYS A 82 15.97 2.14 -23.25
N THR A 83 16.52 1.22 -24.03
CA THR A 83 15.98 0.80 -25.32
C THR A 83 16.10 -0.71 -25.50
N TRP A 84 15.30 -1.24 -26.42
CA TRP A 84 15.43 -2.64 -26.84
C TRP A 84 16.82 -2.96 -27.42
N ILE A 85 17.48 -1.98 -28.07
CA ILE A 85 18.80 -2.16 -28.68
C ILE A 85 19.86 -2.47 -27.61
N GLU A 86 19.77 -1.83 -26.44
CA GLU A 86 20.68 -2.11 -25.31
C GLU A 86 20.47 -3.51 -24.73
N ALA A 87 19.22 -3.96 -24.61
CA ALA A 87 18.89 -5.31 -24.19
C ALA A 87 19.41 -6.36 -25.21
N GLN A 88 19.19 -6.11 -26.50
CA GLN A 88 19.67 -6.95 -27.58
C GLN A 88 21.20 -7.04 -27.60
N ASP A 89 21.89 -5.92 -27.37
CA ASP A 89 23.35 -5.86 -27.31
C ASP A 89 23.93 -6.75 -26.20
N LEU A 90 23.33 -6.74 -25.00
CA LEU A 90 23.75 -7.63 -23.91
C LEU A 90 23.44 -9.11 -24.22
N LEU A 91 22.27 -9.40 -24.79
CA LEU A 91 21.88 -10.77 -25.16
C LEU A 91 22.83 -11.36 -26.22
N THR A 92 23.20 -10.56 -27.23
CA THR A 92 24.15 -11.00 -28.27
C THR A 92 25.52 -11.30 -27.67
N GLU A 93 26.01 -10.43 -26.77
CA GLU A 93 27.29 -10.65 -26.08
C GLU A 93 27.28 -11.90 -25.20
N TYR A 94 26.18 -12.12 -24.46
CA TYR A 94 25.98 -13.32 -23.66
C TYR A 94 26.04 -14.57 -24.54
N LYS A 95 25.30 -14.64 -25.65
CA LYS A 95 25.32 -15.81 -26.56
C LYS A 95 26.70 -16.10 -27.12
N GLN A 96 27.48 -15.07 -27.46
CA GLN A 96 28.84 -15.24 -27.99
C GLN A 96 29.80 -15.81 -26.94
N THR A 97 29.68 -15.35 -25.70
CA THR A 97 30.52 -15.78 -24.58
C THR A 97 30.09 -17.16 -24.05
N ALA A 98 28.79 -17.35 -23.84
CA ALA A 98 28.21 -18.52 -23.20
C ALA A 98 28.18 -19.77 -24.09
N ARG A 99 28.27 -19.65 -25.42
CA ARG A 99 28.22 -20.83 -26.31
C ARG A 99 29.24 -21.93 -26.01
N PHE A 100 30.37 -21.56 -25.38
CA PHE A 100 31.43 -22.49 -25.01
C PHE A 100 31.30 -23.04 -23.59
N ILE A 101 30.45 -22.42 -22.76
CA ILE A 101 30.27 -22.75 -21.34
C ILE A 101 28.91 -23.46 -21.15
N HIS A 102 27.84 -22.87 -21.71
CA HIS A 102 26.47 -23.37 -21.70
C HIS A 102 25.97 -23.55 -23.14
N PRO A 103 26.09 -24.73 -23.77
CA PRO A 103 25.68 -24.94 -25.16
C PRO A 103 24.22 -24.57 -25.46
N THR A 104 23.33 -24.72 -24.47
CA THR A 104 21.90 -24.36 -24.56
C THR A 104 21.65 -22.86 -24.71
N SER A 105 22.63 -22.00 -24.40
CA SER A 105 22.52 -20.54 -24.49
C SER A 105 22.21 -20.03 -25.91
N GLN A 106 22.54 -20.79 -26.96
CA GLN A 106 22.26 -20.40 -28.34
C GLN A 106 20.75 -20.26 -28.60
N HIS A 107 19.95 -21.11 -27.95
CA HIS A 107 18.49 -21.15 -28.07
C HIS A 107 17.78 -20.17 -27.13
N LEU A 108 18.50 -19.47 -26.25
CA LEU A 108 17.88 -18.52 -25.33
C LEU A 108 17.16 -17.41 -26.11
N THR A 109 15.89 -17.18 -25.80
CA THR A 109 15.10 -16.10 -26.40
C THR A 109 14.70 -15.09 -25.35
N PHE A 110 14.99 -13.83 -25.64
CA PHE A 110 14.41 -12.66 -25.00
C PHE A 110 14.11 -11.71 -26.15
N THR A 111 12.87 -11.24 -26.26
CA THR A 111 12.34 -10.55 -27.43
C THR A 111 12.00 -9.10 -27.09
N GLN A 112 11.74 -8.31 -28.13
CA GLN A 112 11.22 -6.95 -27.96
C GLN A 112 9.89 -6.93 -27.20
N THR A 113 9.06 -7.96 -27.39
CA THR A 113 7.80 -8.14 -26.66
C THR A 113 8.05 -8.38 -25.17
N ASP A 114 9.04 -9.21 -24.82
CA ASP A 114 9.41 -9.46 -23.41
C ASP A 114 9.92 -8.17 -22.77
N TYR A 115 10.82 -7.45 -23.44
CA TYR A 115 11.29 -6.13 -22.98
C TYR A 115 10.13 -5.16 -22.76
N ALA A 116 9.23 -5.03 -23.75
CA ALA A 116 8.07 -4.14 -23.64
C ALA A 116 7.13 -4.55 -22.50
N HIS A 117 6.95 -5.86 -22.28
CA HIS A 117 6.18 -6.39 -21.17
C HIS A 117 6.75 -5.96 -19.82
N TRP A 118 8.04 -6.19 -19.55
CA TRP A 118 8.67 -5.82 -18.27
C TRP A 118 8.70 -4.30 -18.04
N ARG A 119 8.85 -3.51 -19.10
CA ARG A 119 8.71 -2.05 -19.02
C ARG A 119 7.28 -1.63 -18.68
N SER A 120 6.28 -2.18 -19.36
CA SER A 120 4.87 -1.90 -19.06
C SER A 120 4.51 -2.34 -17.64
N LEU A 121 5.01 -3.50 -17.19
CA LEU A 121 4.79 -3.99 -15.85
C LEU A 121 5.35 -3.02 -14.81
N SER A 122 6.60 -2.57 -14.95
CA SER A 122 7.20 -1.59 -14.02
C SER A 122 6.37 -0.32 -13.83
N GLN A 123 5.67 0.12 -14.89
CA GLN A 123 4.84 1.32 -14.87
C GLN A 123 3.47 1.08 -14.23
N LYS A 124 2.93 -0.14 -14.35
CA LYS A 124 1.55 -0.48 -13.97
C LYS A 124 1.44 -1.33 -12.72
N ILE A 125 2.54 -1.86 -12.19
CA ILE A 125 2.51 -2.86 -11.10
C ILE A 125 1.76 -2.38 -9.85
N ASN A 126 1.76 -1.07 -9.60
CA ASN A 126 1.09 -0.44 -8.45
C ASN A 126 -0.25 0.22 -8.81
N GLN A 127 -0.80 0.01 -10.01
CA GLN A 127 -2.00 0.73 -10.49
C GLN A 127 -3.26 0.47 -9.64
N HIS A 128 -3.33 -0.69 -8.97
CA HIS A 128 -4.46 -1.07 -8.14
C HIS A 128 -4.30 -0.62 -6.68
N LEU A 129 -3.11 -0.18 -6.28
CA LEU A 129 -2.90 0.35 -4.93
C LEU A 129 -3.52 1.76 -4.80
N PRO A 130 -4.16 2.07 -3.66
CA PRO A 130 -4.73 3.40 -3.40
C PRO A 130 -3.71 4.52 -3.64
N GLU A 131 -3.92 5.30 -4.70
CA GLU A 131 -2.97 6.30 -5.17
C GLU A 131 -2.71 7.39 -4.13
N HIS A 132 -3.77 7.86 -3.46
CA HIS A 132 -3.69 8.86 -2.40
C HIS A 132 -2.82 8.41 -1.20
N ILE A 133 -2.64 7.11 -0.97
CA ILE A 133 -1.74 6.59 0.06
C ILE A 133 -0.31 6.51 -0.47
N ARG A 134 -0.13 6.01 -1.71
CA ARG A 134 1.18 5.91 -2.36
C ARG A 134 1.87 7.26 -2.48
N ASN A 135 1.11 8.31 -2.75
CA ASN A 135 1.64 9.67 -2.91
C ASN A 135 1.96 10.37 -1.58
N GLN A 136 1.68 9.72 -0.44
CA GLN A 136 1.90 10.27 0.91
C GLN A 136 2.90 9.48 1.74
N ILE A 137 3.62 8.52 1.17
CA ILE A 137 4.55 7.67 1.92
C ILE A 137 5.56 8.51 2.71
N ASP A 138 6.01 9.64 2.15
CA ASP A 138 6.96 10.56 2.79
C ASP A 138 6.41 11.24 4.05
N LEU A 139 5.08 11.32 4.22
CA LEU A 139 4.42 11.88 5.40
C LEU A 139 4.24 10.89 6.55
N LEU A 140 4.57 9.61 6.32
CA LEU A 140 4.57 8.58 7.33
C LEU A 140 5.86 8.67 8.16
N VAL A 141 5.78 8.30 9.44
CA VAL A 141 6.90 8.43 10.39
C VAL A 141 7.42 7.06 10.72
N ASP A 142 8.76 6.94 10.74
CA ASP A 142 9.48 5.77 11.22
C ASP A 142 9.06 4.45 10.53
N MET A 143 8.75 4.56 9.24
CA MET A 143 8.30 3.42 8.44
C MET A 143 9.47 2.65 7.83
N ASP A 144 10.65 3.24 7.68
CA ASP A 144 11.71 2.67 6.85
C ASP A 144 12.22 1.32 7.36
N GLU A 145 12.60 1.25 8.64
CA GLU A 145 13.08 0.03 9.28
C GLU A 145 11.96 -1.01 9.37
N ARG A 146 10.76 -0.59 9.83
CA ARG A 146 9.62 -1.49 9.97
C ARG A 146 9.19 -2.11 8.65
N VAL A 147 9.04 -1.29 7.60
CA VAL A 147 8.70 -1.75 6.26
C VAL A 147 9.81 -2.63 5.70
N GLN A 148 11.09 -2.32 5.95
CA GLN A 148 12.19 -3.18 5.55
C GLN A 148 12.12 -4.56 6.22
N THR A 149 11.87 -4.60 7.51
CA THR A 149 11.74 -5.85 8.27
C THR A 149 10.59 -6.69 7.74
N ILE A 150 9.40 -6.09 7.60
CA ILE A 150 8.21 -6.80 7.08
C ILE A 150 8.45 -7.26 5.63
N ALA A 151 8.99 -6.41 4.77
CA ALA A 151 9.26 -6.78 3.38
C ALA A 151 10.27 -7.94 3.27
N ASN A 152 11.33 -7.92 4.08
CA ASN A 152 12.31 -8.99 4.12
C ASN A 152 11.69 -10.31 4.58
N ASP A 153 10.85 -10.25 5.62
CA ASP A 153 10.21 -11.44 6.19
C ASP A 153 9.18 -12.06 5.23
N ILE A 154 8.35 -11.22 4.59
CA ILE A 154 7.41 -11.66 3.54
C ILE A 154 8.17 -12.27 2.37
N ILE A 155 9.28 -11.68 1.93
CA ILE A 155 10.07 -12.23 0.83
C ILE A 155 10.63 -13.61 1.20
N ALA A 156 11.21 -13.73 2.39
CA ALA A 156 12.04 -14.87 2.77
C ALA A 156 11.24 -16.04 3.37
N ASN A 157 10.25 -15.77 4.21
CA ASN A 157 9.75 -16.76 5.17
C ASN A 157 8.22 -16.90 5.21
N THR A 158 7.49 -15.88 4.77
CA THR A 158 6.04 -15.80 5.06
C THR A 158 5.19 -15.67 3.80
N HIS A 159 4.22 -16.56 3.62
CA HIS A 159 3.26 -16.51 2.51
C HIS A 159 2.09 -15.54 2.75
N ALA A 160 1.73 -15.32 4.02
CA ALA A 160 0.64 -14.43 4.39
C ALA A 160 0.93 -13.67 5.68
N ILE A 161 0.62 -12.37 5.69
CA ILE A 161 0.64 -11.56 6.91
C ILE A 161 -0.73 -10.93 7.19
N SER A 162 -1.05 -10.80 8.46
CA SER A 162 -2.18 -10.01 8.97
C SER A 162 -1.64 -8.80 9.73
N ILE A 163 -2.03 -7.59 9.32
CA ILE A 163 -1.75 -6.36 10.07
C ILE A 163 -2.99 -6.00 10.88
N GLU A 164 -2.86 -6.03 12.19
CA GLU A 164 -3.98 -5.93 13.14
C GLU A 164 -3.87 -4.69 14.02
N GLY A 165 -4.99 -4.09 14.40
CA GLY A 165 -5.02 -2.95 15.30
C GLY A 165 -6.28 -2.09 15.18
N HIS A 166 -6.39 -1.08 16.04
CA HIS A 166 -7.56 -0.21 16.10
C HIS A 166 -7.76 0.67 14.85
N GLY A 167 -8.91 1.33 14.76
CA GLY A 167 -9.22 2.24 13.65
C GLY A 167 -8.28 3.45 13.63
N GLY A 168 -7.86 3.89 12.44
CA GLY A 168 -6.99 5.07 12.28
C GLY A 168 -5.50 4.84 12.58
N ILE A 169 -5.10 3.63 13.00
CA ILE A 169 -3.72 3.29 13.40
C ILE A 169 -2.72 3.22 12.22
N GLY A 170 -3.21 3.21 10.97
CA GLY A 170 -2.36 3.19 9.77
C GLY A 170 -2.10 1.80 9.15
N LYS A 171 -2.95 0.80 9.41
CA LYS A 171 -2.81 -0.56 8.83
C LYS A 171 -2.73 -0.54 7.30
N THR A 172 -3.71 0.08 6.65
CA THR A 172 -3.79 0.21 5.19
C THR A 172 -2.57 0.95 4.64
N SER A 173 -2.15 2.03 5.30
CA SER A 173 -0.93 2.75 4.93
C SER A 173 0.30 1.86 4.98
N LEU A 174 0.47 1.07 6.06
CA LEU A 174 1.59 0.15 6.19
C LEU A 174 1.59 -0.93 5.09
N VAL A 175 0.44 -1.58 4.83
CA VAL A 175 0.34 -2.59 3.76
C VAL A 175 0.65 -1.99 2.39
N VAL A 176 0.11 -0.82 2.06
CA VAL A 176 0.37 -0.16 0.77
C VAL A 176 1.86 0.17 0.62
N VAL A 177 2.52 0.65 1.67
CA VAL A 177 3.96 0.97 1.64
C VAL A 177 4.80 -0.30 1.47
N VAL A 178 4.48 -1.37 2.21
CA VAL A 178 5.13 -2.67 2.08
C VAL A 178 4.94 -3.23 0.67
N ALA A 179 3.72 -3.23 0.15
CA ALA A 179 3.42 -3.72 -1.19
C ALA A 179 4.13 -2.89 -2.27
N THR A 180 4.19 -1.56 -2.13
CA THR A 180 4.93 -0.68 -3.04
C THR A 180 6.43 -0.99 -3.03
N LYS A 181 7.00 -1.27 -1.86
CA LYS A 181 8.42 -1.66 -1.73
C LYS A 181 8.69 -3.02 -2.36
N LEU A 182 7.81 -3.99 -2.12
CA LEU A 182 7.93 -5.34 -2.65
C LEU A 182 7.74 -5.39 -4.16
N SER A 183 6.75 -4.70 -4.70
CA SER A 183 6.53 -4.62 -6.15
C SER A 183 7.69 -3.93 -6.85
N GLY A 184 8.29 -2.93 -6.21
CA GLY A 184 9.50 -2.27 -6.67
C GLY A 184 10.72 -3.19 -6.82
N THR A 185 10.69 -4.43 -6.31
CA THR A 185 11.78 -5.41 -6.50
C THR A 185 11.84 -5.97 -7.93
N GLY A 186 10.74 -5.93 -8.68
CA GLY A 186 10.63 -6.52 -10.03
C GLY A 186 10.48 -8.03 -10.04
N VAL A 187 10.29 -8.68 -8.89
CA VAL A 187 10.10 -10.13 -8.79
C VAL A 187 8.63 -10.53 -8.79
N PHE A 188 7.72 -9.59 -8.50
CA PHE A 188 6.28 -9.81 -8.61
C PHE A 188 5.75 -9.38 -9.97
N ASP A 189 4.75 -10.11 -10.45
CA ASP A 189 4.07 -9.91 -11.72
C ASP A 189 2.81 -9.02 -11.58
N GLY A 190 2.46 -8.60 -10.36
CA GLY A 190 1.30 -7.75 -10.09
C GLY A 190 1.05 -7.49 -8.60
N VAL A 191 0.38 -6.37 -8.30
CA VAL A 191 -0.19 -6.07 -6.99
C VAL A 191 -1.68 -5.81 -7.15
N TYR A 192 -2.49 -6.53 -6.39
CA TYR A 192 -3.94 -6.47 -6.43
C TYR A 192 -4.49 -6.12 -5.06
N PHE A 193 -5.46 -5.22 -5.02
CA PHE A 193 -5.96 -4.63 -3.79
C PHE A 193 -7.48 -4.61 -3.80
N VAL A 194 -8.08 -5.16 -2.75
CA VAL A 194 -9.52 -5.05 -2.50
C VAL A 194 -9.77 -4.63 -1.07
N GLY A 195 -10.68 -3.69 -0.88
CA GLY A 195 -11.19 -3.33 0.44
C GLY A 195 -12.53 -4.00 0.69
N VAL A 196 -12.69 -4.64 1.84
CA VAL A 196 -13.97 -5.22 2.27
C VAL A 196 -14.91 -4.09 2.66
N ARG A 197 -16.03 -4.01 1.95
CA ARG A 197 -17.05 -2.98 2.14
C ARG A 197 -17.91 -3.35 3.33
N GLN A 198 -18.11 -2.40 4.23
CA GLN A 198 -19.13 -2.51 5.26
C GLN A 198 -20.50 -2.13 4.72
N GLY A 199 -21.54 -2.71 5.31
CA GLY A 199 -22.94 -2.39 5.01
C GLY A 199 -23.25 -0.90 5.13
N PHE A 200 -24.34 -0.48 4.48
CA PHE A 200 -24.80 0.90 4.54
C PHE A 200 -25.47 1.17 5.89
N LEU A 201 -25.32 2.40 6.39
CA LEU A 201 -26.21 2.92 7.43
C LEU A 201 -27.58 3.15 6.79
N ASP A 202 -28.65 2.72 7.43
CA ASP A 202 -29.99 3.02 6.94
C ASP A 202 -30.37 4.49 7.20
N ASN A 203 -31.57 4.85 6.76
CA ASN A 203 -32.12 6.20 6.91
C ASN A 203 -32.31 6.65 8.37
N LYS A 204 -32.04 5.78 9.37
CA LYS A 204 -32.07 6.09 10.80
C LYS A 204 -30.67 6.18 11.42
N GLY A 205 -29.62 6.00 10.61
CA GLY A 205 -28.25 5.92 11.10
C GLY A 205 -27.94 4.59 11.79
N ASP A 206 -28.82 3.58 11.69
CA ASP A 206 -28.56 2.25 12.23
C ASP A 206 -27.74 1.44 11.21
N TYR A 207 -26.78 0.67 11.71
CA TYR A 207 -25.94 -0.19 10.88
C TYR A 207 -26.76 -1.39 10.41
N GLN A 208 -27.19 -1.38 9.15
CA GLN A 208 -27.85 -2.53 8.54
C GLN A 208 -26.80 -3.42 7.89
N THR A 209 -26.51 -4.56 8.51
CA THR A 209 -26.08 -5.74 7.75
C THR A 209 -27.29 -6.16 6.92
N LYS A 210 -27.37 -5.78 5.63
CA LYS A 210 -28.36 -6.43 4.75
C LYS A 210 -28.20 -7.94 4.94
N GLY A 211 -29.32 -8.65 5.14
CA GLY A 211 -29.37 -10.10 5.35
C GLY A 211 -28.91 -10.95 4.15
N VAL A 212 -27.92 -10.47 3.39
CA VAL A 212 -27.25 -11.18 2.31
C VAL A 212 -25.76 -10.89 2.44
N GLN A 213 -25.10 -11.62 3.35
CA GLN A 213 -23.64 -11.60 3.54
C GLN A 213 -22.92 -11.86 2.21
N ILE A 214 -23.46 -12.76 1.37
CA ILE A 214 -22.93 -13.23 0.06
C ILE A 214 -22.49 -12.11 -0.91
N PHE A 215 -23.02 -10.89 -0.82
CA PHE A 215 -22.64 -9.82 -1.77
C PHE A 215 -21.24 -9.25 -1.52
N GLN A 216 -20.71 -9.27 -0.29
CA GLN A 216 -19.42 -8.59 -0.01
C GLN A 216 -18.24 -9.36 -0.59
N LEU A 217 -18.18 -10.67 -0.35
CA LEU A 217 -17.16 -11.52 -0.96
C LEU A 217 -17.34 -11.58 -2.48
N ASP A 218 -18.56 -11.74 -2.99
CA ASP A 218 -18.77 -11.82 -4.45
C ASP A 218 -18.36 -10.53 -5.18
N GLU A 219 -18.70 -9.36 -4.64
CA GLU A 219 -18.23 -8.07 -5.16
C GLU A 219 -16.70 -7.96 -5.08
N ALA A 220 -16.11 -8.32 -3.95
CA ALA A 220 -14.66 -8.27 -3.77
C ALA A 220 -13.92 -9.19 -4.74
N LEU A 221 -14.40 -10.42 -4.94
CA LEU A 221 -13.85 -11.36 -5.91
C LEU A 221 -14.04 -10.86 -7.34
N THR A 222 -15.19 -10.26 -7.66
CA THR A 222 -15.42 -9.68 -8.98
C THR A 222 -14.43 -8.56 -9.27
N GLU A 223 -14.23 -7.66 -8.30
CA GLU A 223 -13.24 -6.58 -8.40
C GLU A 223 -11.82 -7.14 -8.56
N LEU A 224 -11.42 -8.09 -7.72
CA LEU A 224 -10.10 -8.75 -7.82
C LEU A 224 -9.90 -9.42 -9.17
N GLY A 225 -10.88 -10.19 -9.65
CA GLY A 225 -10.81 -10.83 -10.95
C GLY A 225 -10.65 -9.83 -12.09
N ASN A 226 -11.41 -8.73 -12.06
CA ASN A 226 -11.28 -7.66 -13.05
C ASN A 226 -9.87 -7.04 -13.04
N GLN A 227 -9.30 -6.78 -11.85
CA GLN A 227 -7.93 -6.27 -11.73
C GLN A 227 -6.90 -7.28 -12.28
N MET A 228 -7.12 -8.57 -12.03
CA MET A 228 -6.27 -9.68 -12.52
C MET A 228 -6.45 -9.98 -14.00
N GLY A 229 -7.44 -9.36 -14.67
CA GLY A 229 -7.77 -9.61 -16.07
C GLY A 229 -8.57 -10.89 -16.31
N LEU A 230 -9.18 -11.45 -15.26
CA LEU A 230 -10.10 -12.58 -15.33
C LEU A 230 -11.47 -12.11 -15.82
N VAL A 231 -12.11 -12.91 -16.68
CA VAL A 231 -13.44 -12.60 -17.23
C VAL A 231 -14.46 -13.52 -16.60
N PHE A 232 -15.34 -12.96 -15.78
CA PHE A 232 -16.47 -13.68 -15.20
C PHE A 232 -17.74 -13.44 -16.02
N SER A 233 -18.45 -14.52 -16.34
CA SER A 233 -19.80 -14.39 -16.88
C SER A 233 -20.78 -13.99 -15.77
N PRO A 234 -21.95 -13.40 -16.10
CA PRO A 234 -23.00 -13.13 -15.11
C PRO A 234 -23.49 -14.37 -14.33
N SER A 235 -23.27 -15.57 -14.88
CA SER A 235 -23.62 -16.85 -14.26
C SER A 235 -22.49 -17.47 -13.43
N THR A 236 -21.33 -16.82 -13.36
CA THR A 236 -20.18 -17.35 -12.61
C THR A 236 -20.47 -17.23 -11.12
N THR A 237 -20.48 -18.38 -10.42
CA THR A 237 -20.76 -18.41 -8.97
C THR A 237 -19.58 -17.87 -8.17
N THR A 238 -19.83 -17.41 -6.94
CA THR A 238 -18.78 -16.94 -6.02
C THR A 238 -17.69 -17.99 -5.81
N GLU A 239 -18.05 -19.27 -5.68
CA GLU A 239 -17.11 -20.39 -5.56
C GLU A 239 -16.23 -20.58 -6.80
N GLN A 240 -16.81 -20.42 -7.99
CA GLN A 240 -16.05 -20.45 -9.24
C GLN A 240 -15.07 -19.27 -9.32
N LYS A 241 -15.48 -18.06 -8.91
CA LYS A 241 -14.58 -16.89 -8.83
C LYS A 241 -13.43 -17.14 -7.86
N MET A 242 -13.71 -17.63 -6.65
CA MET A 242 -12.68 -18.00 -5.66
C MET A 242 -11.67 -18.98 -6.26
N THR A 243 -12.16 -20.02 -6.94
CA THR A 243 -11.30 -21.06 -7.53
C THR A 243 -10.43 -20.52 -8.66
N GLN A 244 -10.98 -19.68 -9.54
CA GLN A 244 -10.20 -19.07 -10.62
C GLN A 244 -9.14 -18.09 -10.10
N ILE A 245 -9.49 -17.26 -9.11
CA ILE A 245 -8.54 -16.32 -8.50
C ILE A 245 -7.45 -17.08 -7.74
N ALA A 246 -7.82 -18.12 -6.98
CA ALA A 246 -6.85 -18.96 -6.28
C ALA A 246 -5.91 -19.67 -7.26
N HIS A 247 -6.44 -20.17 -8.38
CA HIS A 247 -5.60 -20.76 -9.42
C HIS A 247 -4.59 -19.76 -9.97
N ASP A 248 -5.01 -18.55 -10.36
CA ASP A 248 -4.11 -17.52 -10.89
C ASP A 248 -3.07 -17.06 -9.83
N TYR A 249 -3.50 -16.93 -8.57
CA TYR A 249 -2.62 -16.63 -7.42
C TYR A 249 -1.53 -17.69 -7.24
N GLN A 250 -1.86 -18.98 -7.42
CA GLN A 250 -0.91 -20.08 -7.26
C GLN A 250 0.06 -20.21 -8.44
N GLN A 251 -0.34 -19.80 -9.65
CA GLN A 251 0.48 -19.91 -10.87
C GLN A 251 1.42 -18.72 -11.10
N ARG A 252 1.16 -17.58 -10.46
CA ARG A 252 1.90 -16.33 -10.66
C ARG A 252 2.65 -15.92 -9.40
N ARG A 253 3.45 -14.85 -9.49
CA ARG A 253 4.10 -14.21 -8.35
C ARG A 253 3.42 -12.88 -8.09
N ILE A 254 2.30 -12.87 -7.37
CA ILE A 254 1.52 -11.65 -7.16
C ILE A 254 1.43 -11.30 -5.69
N ILE A 255 1.20 -10.02 -5.41
CA ILE A 255 0.83 -9.55 -4.07
C ILE A 255 -0.67 -9.31 -4.08
N LEU A 256 -1.39 -10.04 -3.23
CA LEU A 256 -2.82 -9.85 -3.02
C LEU A 256 -3.07 -9.19 -1.67
N ILE A 257 -3.86 -8.12 -1.65
CA ILE A 257 -4.20 -7.38 -0.44
C ILE A 257 -5.71 -7.44 -0.22
N ILE A 258 -6.10 -7.96 0.95
CA ILE A 258 -7.47 -7.91 1.46
C ILE A 258 -7.47 -6.89 2.61
N ASP A 259 -7.89 -5.67 2.30
CA ASP A 259 -7.96 -4.60 3.27
C ASP A 259 -9.30 -4.63 4.01
N ASN A 260 -9.27 -4.30 5.30
CA ASN A 260 -10.41 -3.85 6.07
C ASN A 260 -11.40 -4.96 6.50
N LEU A 261 -10.91 -6.10 7.00
CA LEU A 261 -11.76 -7.05 7.74
C LEU A 261 -12.05 -6.50 9.16
N GLU A 262 -13.25 -6.00 9.40
CA GLU A 262 -13.54 -5.26 10.64
C GLU A 262 -14.39 -6.06 11.63
N THR A 263 -15.24 -6.95 11.13
CA THR A 263 -16.18 -7.73 11.93
C THR A 263 -15.82 -9.23 11.92
N GLN A 264 -16.38 -9.98 12.87
CA GLN A 264 -16.25 -11.43 12.87
C GLN A 264 -16.94 -12.05 11.64
N ASP A 265 -18.03 -11.44 11.18
CA ASP A 265 -18.78 -11.90 10.00
C ASP A 265 -17.93 -11.73 8.73
N ASP A 266 -17.25 -10.59 8.57
CA ASP A 266 -16.32 -10.34 7.45
C ASP A 266 -15.24 -11.44 7.41
N ILE A 267 -14.71 -11.80 8.58
CA ILE A 267 -13.68 -12.82 8.72
C ILE A 267 -14.21 -14.20 8.31
N LEU A 268 -15.39 -14.59 8.82
CA LEU A 268 -16.01 -15.87 8.52
C LEU A 268 -16.34 -15.99 7.03
N GLU A 269 -16.77 -14.90 6.39
CA GLU A 269 -17.10 -14.87 4.97
C GLU A 269 -15.85 -15.08 4.11
N PHE A 270 -14.73 -14.41 4.43
CA PHE A 270 -13.48 -14.53 3.66
C PHE A 270 -12.65 -15.77 4.03
N GLN A 271 -12.96 -16.48 5.11
CA GLN A 271 -12.17 -17.61 5.62
C GLN A 271 -11.93 -18.69 4.57
N ALA A 272 -12.98 -19.09 3.83
CA ALA A 272 -12.87 -20.12 2.81
C ALA A 272 -11.91 -19.71 1.67
N PHE A 273 -12.02 -18.46 1.21
CA PHE A 273 -11.15 -17.90 0.18
C PHE A 273 -9.70 -17.80 0.64
N ILE A 274 -9.46 -17.26 1.84
CA ILE A 274 -8.11 -17.15 2.43
C ILE A 274 -7.47 -18.53 2.55
N ASN A 275 -8.22 -19.52 3.04
CA ASN A 275 -7.73 -20.89 3.12
C ASN A 275 -7.39 -21.46 1.74
N GLN A 276 -8.23 -21.23 0.73
CA GLN A 276 -7.98 -21.68 -0.63
C GLN A 276 -6.71 -21.07 -1.24
N LEU A 277 -6.44 -19.78 -1.00
CA LEU A 277 -5.19 -19.12 -1.43
C LEU A 277 -3.96 -19.76 -0.80
N LEU A 278 -4.06 -20.15 0.47
CA LEU A 278 -2.96 -20.66 1.29
C LEU A 278 -2.88 -22.19 1.33
N GLN A 279 -3.65 -22.90 0.49
CA GLN A 279 -3.61 -24.37 0.42
C GLN A 279 -2.25 -24.91 -0.05
N VAL A 280 -1.57 -24.19 -0.95
CA VAL A 280 -0.29 -24.61 -1.54
C VAL A 280 0.78 -23.56 -1.33
N ASP A 281 2.03 -24.00 -1.23
CA ASP A 281 3.17 -23.09 -1.24
C ASP A 281 3.27 -22.46 -2.63
N SER A 282 3.04 -21.15 -2.67
CA SER A 282 3.15 -20.35 -3.90
C SER A 282 4.13 -19.22 -3.72
N ALA A 283 4.63 -18.71 -4.85
CA ALA A 283 5.50 -17.55 -4.87
C ALA A 283 4.73 -16.22 -4.72
N SER A 284 3.39 -16.27 -4.68
CA SER A 284 2.53 -15.15 -4.34
C SER A 284 2.50 -14.87 -2.83
N ARG A 285 2.06 -13.67 -2.47
CA ARG A 285 1.99 -13.18 -1.09
C ARG A 285 0.63 -12.57 -0.79
N LEU A 286 0.09 -12.89 0.38
CA LEU A 286 -1.17 -12.36 0.88
C LEU A 286 -0.90 -11.36 2.01
N MET A 287 -1.54 -10.19 1.95
CA MET A 287 -1.55 -9.25 3.07
C MET A 287 -2.99 -8.94 3.42
N ILE A 288 -3.28 -8.97 4.72
CA ILE A 288 -4.62 -8.70 5.23
C ILE A 288 -4.52 -7.55 6.22
N THR A 289 -5.49 -6.63 6.22
CA THR A 289 -5.66 -5.71 7.35
C THR A 289 -6.95 -6.02 8.08
N SER A 290 -6.87 -6.01 9.41
CA SER A 290 -8.01 -6.37 10.25
C SER A 290 -8.09 -5.53 11.53
N ARG A 291 -9.31 -5.31 12.04
CA ARG A 291 -9.52 -4.80 13.41
C ARG A 291 -9.59 -5.90 14.47
N LYS A 292 -9.84 -7.14 14.04
CA LYS A 292 -9.97 -8.32 14.89
C LYS A 292 -8.78 -9.26 14.66
N ASN A 293 -8.50 -10.10 15.65
CA ASN A 293 -7.47 -11.11 15.47
C ASN A 293 -7.96 -12.18 14.47
N LEU A 294 -7.08 -12.55 13.53
CA LEU A 294 -7.31 -13.64 12.57
C LEU A 294 -6.87 -15.03 13.09
N ASP A 295 -6.68 -15.18 14.40
CA ASP A 295 -6.35 -16.43 15.08
C ASP A 295 -7.25 -17.58 14.61
N GLY A 296 -6.62 -18.70 14.25
CA GLY A 296 -7.33 -19.93 13.89
C GLY A 296 -7.90 -19.99 12.47
N ILE A 297 -7.70 -18.95 11.64
CA ILE A 297 -8.07 -19.01 10.21
C ILE A 297 -7.15 -19.96 9.46
N ASN A 298 -5.83 -19.72 9.56
CA ASN A 298 -4.80 -20.50 8.90
C ASN A 298 -3.44 -20.27 9.59
N ASP A 299 -2.71 -21.35 9.88
CA ASP A 299 -1.42 -21.29 10.59
C ASP A 299 -0.29 -20.66 9.77
N ARG A 300 -0.48 -20.49 8.45
CA ARG A 300 0.46 -19.79 7.56
C ARG A 300 0.36 -18.26 7.64
N ILE A 301 -0.61 -17.72 8.38
CA ILE A 301 -0.79 -16.27 8.52
C ILE A 301 -0.01 -15.79 9.74
N GLN A 302 1.04 -15.02 9.49
CA GLN A 302 1.78 -14.35 10.54
C GLN A 302 1.08 -13.05 10.95
N GLN A 303 0.87 -12.89 12.25
CA GLN A 303 0.21 -11.70 12.78
C GLN A 303 1.20 -10.60 13.16
N ILE A 304 0.88 -9.38 12.77
CA ILE A 304 1.63 -8.17 13.08
C ILE A 304 0.67 -7.18 13.76
N LYS A 305 0.80 -7.05 15.08
CA LYS A 305 0.03 -6.07 15.84
C LYS A 305 0.64 -4.69 15.69
N LEU A 306 -0.12 -3.78 15.09
CA LEU A 306 0.29 -2.41 14.85
C LEU A 306 0.05 -1.58 16.12
N GLN A 307 1.16 -1.12 16.71
CA GLN A 307 1.16 -0.27 17.90
C GLN A 307 0.96 1.20 17.54
N GLU A 308 0.53 1.99 18.52
CA GLU A 308 0.47 3.44 18.44
C GLU A 308 1.86 4.08 18.31
N LEU A 309 1.89 5.30 17.81
CA LEU A 309 3.11 6.11 17.76
C LEU A 309 3.54 6.49 19.17
N ASN A 310 4.82 6.34 19.50
CA ASN A 310 5.33 6.92 20.73
C ASN A 310 5.38 8.46 20.66
N ALA A 311 5.64 9.11 21.79
CA ALA A 311 5.63 10.58 21.89
C ALA A 311 6.60 11.28 20.92
N ASP A 312 7.78 10.71 20.67
CA ASP A 312 8.75 11.26 19.71
C ASP A 312 8.31 11.08 18.27
N GLN A 313 7.68 9.94 17.95
CA GLN A 313 7.07 9.70 16.64
C GLN A 313 5.87 10.63 16.40
N VAL A 314 5.07 10.92 17.43
CA VAL A 314 3.99 11.94 17.36
C VAL A 314 4.59 13.31 17.05
N TYR A 315 5.66 13.71 17.74
CA TYR A 315 6.35 14.97 17.46
C TYR A 315 6.86 15.02 16.02
N ALA A 316 7.56 13.99 15.55
CA ALA A 316 8.04 13.90 14.17
C ALA A 316 6.89 13.96 13.14
N MET A 317 5.75 13.35 13.43
CA MET A 317 4.57 13.36 12.56
C MET A 317 3.99 14.77 12.40
N LEU A 318 3.97 15.53 13.50
CA LEU A 318 3.50 16.91 13.54
C LEU A 318 4.48 17.85 12.84
N GLN A 319 5.79 17.64 12.98
CA GLN A 319 6.82 18.41 12.28
C GLN A 319 6.75 18.22 10.76
N LYS A 320 6.55 16.98 10.27
CA LYS A 320 6.35 16.71 8.83
C LYS A 320 5.11 17.40 8.23
N ARG A 321 4.24 17.99 9.05
CA ARG A 321 3.00 18.66 8.66
C ARG A 321 3.02 20.15 9.00
N ASP A 322 4.19 20.71 9.28
CA ASP A 322 4.40 22.12 9.63
C ASP A 322 3.53 22.58 10.82
N CYS A 323 3.23 21.67 11.75
CA CYS A 323 2.46 22.02 12.94
C CYS A 323 3.36 22.76 13.95
N PRO A 324 3.02 24.00 14.36
CA PRO A 324 3.85 24.82 15.25
C PRO A 324 3.71 24.35 16.70
N ILE A 325 4.30 23.20 17.03
CA ILE A 325 4.28 22.59 18.37
C ILE A 325 5.71 22.30 18.84
N THR A 326 5.97 22.49 20.14
CA THR A 326 7.23 22.07 20.76
C THR A 326 7.23 20.57 21.04
N GLN A 327 8.41 19.95 21.15
CA GLN A 327 8.50 18.53 21.53
C GLN A 327 7.82 18.25 22.88
N GLN A 328 8.00 19.14 23.87
CA GLN A 328 7.33 19.03 25.17
C GLN A 328 5.80 19.03 25.04
N ASN A 329 5.24 19.91 24.20
CA ASN A 329 3.80 19.95 23.99
C ASN A 329 3.30 18.73 23.17
N ALA A 330 4.09 18.21 22.23
CA ALA A 330 3.75 16.96 21.55
C ALA A 330 3.72 15.77 22.52
N HIS A 331 4.64 15.70 23.48
CA HIS A 331 4.62 14.69 24.55
C HIS A 331 3.39 14.85 25.46
N ARG A 332 3.04 16.08 25.83
CA ARG A 332 1.80 16.37 26.59
C ARG A 332 0.56 15.94 25.80
N LEU A 333 0.52 16.20 24.50
CA LEU A 333 -0.57 15.77 23.63
C LEU A 333 -0.69 14.26 23.60
N HIS A 334 0.42 13.55 23.35
CA HIS A 334 0.47 12.09 23.34
C HIS A 334 -0.07 11.49 24.66
N ALA A 335 0.26 12.09 25.81
CA ALA A 335 -0.29 11.64 27.10
C ALA A 335 -1.82 11.74 27.21
N HIS A 336 -2.47 12.62 26.44
CA HIS A 336 -3.93 12.81 26.48
C HIS A 336 -4.66 11.97 25.43
N ILE A 337 -4.19 11.97 24.17
CA ILE A 337 -4.85 11.34 23.02
C ILE A 337 -4.20 10.03 22.57
N GLY A 338 -3.10 9.61 23.19
CA GLY A 338 -2.29 8.49 22.75
C GLY A 338 -1.50 8.81 21.48
N GLY A 339 -1.12 7.75 20.77
CA GLY A 339 -0.30 7.81 19.56
C GLY A 339 -1.05 7.44 18.28
N ASN A 340 -2.38 7.46 18.28
CA ASN A 340 -3.15 7.14 17.07
C ASN A 340 -2.90 8.20 15.97
N PRO A 341 -2.33 7.82 14.79
CA PRO A 341 -1.99 8.78 13.74
C PRO A 341 -3.16 9.63 13.26
N LEU A 342 -4.36 9.05 13.13
CA LEU A 342 -5.54 9.82 12.72
C LEU A 342 -5.96 10.83 13.79
N ALA A 343 -5.98 10.43 15.07
CA ALA A 343 -6.30 11.34 16.17
C ALA A 343 -5.31 12.50 16.25
N VAL A 344 -4.01 12.20 16.16
CA VAL A 344 -2.94 13.21 16.11
C VAL A 344 -3.15 14.17 14.93
N ARG A 345 -3.49 13.64 13.75
CA ARG A 345 -3.77 14.46 12.56
C ARG A 345 -4.97 15.39 12.76
N LEU A 346 -6.09 14.87 13.26
CA LEU A 346 -7.29 15.67 13.52
C LEU A 346 -7.03 16.76 14.57
N PHE A 347 -6.34 16.41 15.67
CA PHE A 347 -5.97 17.37 16.70
C PHE A 347 -5.04 18.47 16.18
N SER A 348 -4.12 18.14 15.26
CA SER A 348 -3.26 19.14 14.61
C SER A 348 -4.05 20.16 13.78
N GLY A 349 -5.22 19.78 13.25
CA GLY A 349 -6.15 20.70 12.61
C GLY A 349 -6.75 21.69 13.60
N LEU A 350 -7.17 21.21 14.78
CA LEU A 350 -7.68 22.05 15.87
C LEU A 350 -6.64 23.04 16.40
N LEU A 351 -5.37 22.64 16.45
CA LEU A 351 -4.27 23.52 16.88
C LEU A 351 -4.04 24.74 15.98
N LYS A 352 -4.54 24.71 14.75
CA LYS A 352 -4.52 25.89 13.87
C LYS A 352 -5.59 26.92 14.23
N LYS A 353 -6.61 26.51 15.01
CA LYS A 353 -7.79 27.33 15.33
C LYS A 353 -7.84 27.73 16.80
N PHE A 354 -7.24 26.96 17.70
CA PHE A 354 -7.31 27.19 19.14
C PHE A 354 -5.93 27.12 19.83
N PRO A 355 -5.74 27.82 20.96
CA PRO A 355 -4.57 27.67 21.81
C PRO A 355 -4.40 26.24 22.34
N PHE A 356 -3.15 25.76 22.38
CA PHE A 356 -2.81 24.39 22.80
C PHE A 356 -3.32 24.02 24.21
N ASP A 357 -3.07 24.88 25.20
CA ASP A 357 -3.44 24.60 26.59
C ASP A 357 -4.96 24.59 26.81
N GLU A 358 -5.70 25.43 26.06
CA GLU A 358 -7.16 25.45 26.10
C GLU A 358 -7.75 24.12 25.59
N LEU A 359 -7.25 23.63 24.45
CA LEU A 359 -7.68 22.35 23.88
C LEU A 359 -7.38 21.17 24.82
N LEU A 360 -6.19 21.14 25.43
CA LEU A 360 -5.86 20.08 26.38
C LEU A 360 -6.74 20.12 27.63
N GLN A 361 -7.04 21.32 28.15
CA GLN A 361 -7.91 21.46 29.32
C GLN A 361 -9.34 20.98 29.01
N GLN A 362 -9.90 21.37 27.87
CA GLN A 362 -11.22 20.91 27.43
C GLN A 362 -11.26 19.40 27.24
N LEU A 363 -10.25 18.84 26.56
CA LEU A 363 -10.14 17.40 26.37
C LEU A 363 -10.04 16.66 27.72
N ALA A 364 -9.23 17.14 28.67
CA ALA A 364 -9.10 16.52 29.99
C ALA A 364 -10.43 16.51 30.78
N GLN A 365 -11.22 17.59 30.67
CA GLN A 365 -12.55 17.67 31.28
C GLN A 365 -13.50 16.65 30.65
N THR A 366 -13.57 16.56 29.33
CA THR A 366 -14.39 15.56 28.63
C THR A 366 -13.92 14.13 28.94
N LYS A 367 -12.60 13.90 28.99
CA LYS A 367 -12.01 12.58 29.27
C LYS A 367 -12.43 12.03 30.63
N SER A 368 -12.52 12.91 31.64
CA SER A 368 -12.95 12.52 32.98
C SER A 368 -14.38 11.97 33.03
N GLN A 369 -15.22 12.31 32.05
CA GLN A 369 -16.61 11.85 31.97
C GLN A 369 -16.71 10.45 31.35
N TRP A 370 -15.82 10.11 30.41
CA TRP A 370 -15.86 8.83 29.70
C TRP A 370 -14.91 7.75 30.26
N ASP A 371 -13.96 8.11 31.15
CA ASP A 371 -12.94 7.15 31.66
C ASP A 371 -13.55 6.20 32.70
N THR A 372 -14.84 6.37 32.98
CA THR A 372 -15.66 5.50 33.83
C THR A 372 -15.99 4.16 33.18
N THR A 373 -15.68 3.96 31.89
CA THR A 373 -15.90 2.68 31.20
C THR A 373 -14.62 1.85 31.13
N ASP A 374 -14.65 0.56 31.49
CA ASP A 374 -13.55 -0.41 31.36
C ASP A 374 -13.33 -0.91 29.91
N ASP A 375 -13.91 -0.24 28.92
CA ASP A 375 -13.92 -0.68 27.52
C ASP A 375 -13.05 0.25 26.67
N ASP A 376 -11.84 -0.20 26.34
CA ASP A 376 -10.89 0.53 25.50
C ASP A 376 -11.46 0.89 24.12
N PHE A 377 -12.36 0.05 23.57
CA PHE A 377 -13.02 0.34 22.30
C PHE A 377 -13.97 1.53 22.42
N LYS A 378 -14.70 1.65 23.54
CA LYS A 378 -15.55 2.82 23.80
C LYS A 378 -14.73 4.08 24.02
N ARG A 379 -13.65 4.02 24.81
CA ARG A 379 -12.75 5.17 25.01
C ARG A 379 -12.19 5.67 23.68
N HIS A 380 -11.79 4.76 22.80
CA HIS A 380 -11.31 5.07 21.46
C HIS A 380 -12.36 5.78 20.61
N ASN A 381 -13.59 5.26 20.57
CA ASN A 381 -14.67 5.87 19.79
C ASN A 381 -15.06 7.24 20.34
N ASN A 382 -15.14 7.37 21.66
CA ASN A 382 -15.49 8.65 22.28
C ASN A 382 -14.44 9.72 21.94
N LEU A 383 -13.14 9.37 21.91
CA LEU A 383 -12.09 10.28 21.46
C LEU A 383 -12.34 10.80 20.04
N PHE A 384 -12.68 9.92 19.10
CA PHE A 384 -13.01 10.36 17.76
C PHE A 384 -14.28 11.19 17.71
N ASP A 385 -15.32 10.82 18.46
CA ASP A 385 -16.55 11.60 18.54
C ASP A 385 -16.24 13.03 19.02
N TYR A 386 -15.48 13.20 20.12
CA TYR A 386 -15.05 14.52 20.59
C TYR A 386 -14.26 15.31 19.54
N LEU A 387 -13.26 14.68 18.91
CA LEU A 387 -12.42 15.36 17.93
C LEU A 387 -13.24 15.83 16.72
N TYR A 388 -14.13 14.99 16.20
CA TYR A 388 -14.95 15.35 15.06
C TYR A 388 -15.99 16.42 15.41
N GLU A 389 -16.67 16.31 16.57
CA GLU A 389 -17.59 17.34 17.05
C GLU A 389 -16.89 18.70 17.11
N ARG A 390 -15.72 18.72 17.77
CA ARG A 390 -14.96 19.95 17.93
C ARG A 390 -14.49 20.53 16.60
N ILE A 391 -14.11 19.68 15.64
CA ILE A 391 -13.75 20.13 14.29
C ILE A 391 -14.97 20.71 13.57
N LEU A 392 -16.12 20.05 13.61
CA LEU A 392 -17.33 20.51 12.92
C LEU A 392 -17.80 21.89 13.44
N GLU A 393 -17.59 22.19 14.72
CA GLU A 393 -17.87 23.51 15.31
C GLU A 393 -16.99 24.63 14.74
N THR A 394 -15.82 24.31 14.17
CA THR A 394 -14.92 25.31 13.58
C THR A 394 -15.24 25.63 12.12
N LEU A 395 -16.05 24.82 11.46
CA LEU A 395 -16.32 24.94 10.03
C LEU A 395 -17.26 26.11 9.75
N SER A 396 -17.01 26.81 8.64
CA SER A 396 -18.01 27.73 8.09
C SER A 396 -19.29 26.97 7.70
N PRO A 397 -20.46 27.62 7.65
CA PRO A 397 -21.71 26.97 7.22
C PRO A 397 -21.56 26.25 5.87
N ASN A 398 -20.92 26.90 4.89
CA ASN A 398 -20.67 26.31 3.57
C ASN A 398 -19.76 25.08 3.63
N ALA A 399 -18.73 25.09 4.49
CA ALA A 399 -17.84 23.94 4.66
C ALA A 399 -18.56 22.78 5.35
N ARG A 400 -19.44 23.05 6.33
CA ARG A 400 -20.25 22.04 6.99
C ARG A 400 -21.22 21.36 6.03
N ASP A 401 -21.93 22.15 5.22
CA ASP A 401 -22.85 21.64 4.18
C ASP A 401 -22.10 20.82 3.14
N LEU A 402 -20.93 21.30 2.69
CA LEU A 402 -20.07 20.55 1.77
C LEU A 402 -19.58 19.23 2.38
N CYS A 403 -19.17 19.24 3.65
CA CYS A 403 -18.72 18.06 4.37
C CYS A 403 -19.80 16.98 4.41
N TRP A 404 -21.03 17.37 4.76
CA TRP A 404 -22.19 16.49 4.74
C TRP A 404 -22.43 15.91 3.35
N HIS A 405 -22.49 16.77 2.33
CA HIS A 405 -22.76 16.39 0.94
C HIS A 405 -21.72 15.39 0.42
N LEU A 406 -20.43 15.64 0.69
CA LEU A 406 -19.35 14.74 0.32
C LEU A 406 -19.48 13.37 1.00
N GLY A 407 -19.79 13.33 2.30
CA GLY A 407 -19.93 12.08 3.05
C GLY A 407 -21.15 11.23 2.67
N MET A 408 -22.24 11.88 2.22
CA MET A 408 -23.48 11.20 1.83
C MET A 408 -23.45 10.72 0.38
N ASN A 409 -22.96 11.54 -0.55
CA ASN A 409 -23.20 11.34 -1.97
C ASN A 409 -22.02 10.72 -2.73
N PHE A 410 -20.86 10.61 -2.09
CA PHE A 410 -19.65 10.12 -2.76
C PHE A 410 -18.94 8.99 -2.01
N GLU A 411 -18.26 8.13 -2.77
CA GLU A 411 -17.28 7.16 -2.26
C GLU A 411 -15.95 7.86 -1.94
N MET A 412 -15.96 8.78 -0.96
CA MET A 412 -14.80 9.64 -0.65
C MET A 412 -13.53 8.88 -0.23
N GLU A 413 -13.64 7.62 0.17
CA GLU A 413 -12.49 6.77 0.50
C GLU A 413 -11.64 6.42 -0.74
N ARG A 414 -12.27 6.37 -1.93
CA ARG A 414 -11.59 6.10 -3.21
C ARG A 414 -11.10 7.36 -3.91
N GLY A 415 -11.72 8.49 -3.57
CA GLY A 415 -11.35 9.81 -4.07
C GLY A 415 -12.25 10.31 -5.18
N VAL A 416 -12.48 11.62 -5.18
CA VAL A 416 -13.38 12.29 -6.13
C VAL A 416 -12.68 13.50 -6.73
N LYS A 417 -12.75 13.65 -8.05
CA LYS A 417 -12.19 14.82 -8.75
C LYS A 417 -13.00 16.07 -8.47
N MET A 418 -12.30 17.22 -8.41
CA MET A 418 -12.91 18.54 -8.24
C MET A 418 -14.08 18.79 -9.20
N LYS A 419 -13.88 18.47 -10.49
CA LYS A 419 -14.89 18.68 -11.53
C LYS A 419 -16.17 17.90 -11.24
N THR A 420 -16.06 16.68 -10.71
CA THR A 420 -17.23 15.86 -10.36
C THR A 420 -18.00 16.48 -9.20
N ILE A 421 -17.30 16.91 -8.14
CA ILE A 421 -17.91 17.58 -6.98
C ILE A 421 -18.64 18.86 -7.44
N ALA A 422 -17.98 19.67 -8.26
CA ALA A 422 -18.52 20.95 -8.69
C ALA A 422 -19.72 20.82 -9.65
N THR A 423 -19.72 19.79 -10.52
CA THR A 423 -20.86 19.49 -11.40
C THR A 423 -22.07 19.01 -10.60
N ASP A 424 -21.88 18.08 -9.65
CA ASP A 424 -22.96 17.50 -8.86
C ASP A 424 -23.68 18.54 -7.99
N LEU A 425 -22.92 19.51 -7.47
CA LEU A 425 -23.46 20.61 -6.69
C LEU A 425 -24.09 21.74 -7.52
N ASP A 426 -24.03 21.69 -8.87
CA ASP A 426 -24.34 22.80 -9.78
C ASP A 426 -23.55 24.10 -9.43
N ARG A 427 -22.29 23.91 -9.02
CA ARG A 427 -21.42 24.95 -8.43
C ARG A 427 -20.07 25.09 -9.13
N ILE A 428 -20.00 24.76 -10.42
CA ILE A 428 -18.75 24.81 -11.21
C ILE A 428 -18.04 26.17 -11.12
N ASN A 429 -18.81 27.26 -10.99
CA ASN A 429 -18.30 28.62 -10.85
C ASN A 429 -18.62 29.27 -9.49
N ASP A 430 -19.03 28.49 -8.48
CA ASP A 430 -19.38 29.04 -7.17
C ASP A 430 -18.11 29.51 -6.44
N PRO A 431 -17.96 30.82 -6.16
CA PRO A 431 -16.79 31.34 -5.46
C PRO A 431 -16.68 30.84 -4.01
N THR A 432 -17.75 30.26 -3.45
CA THR A 432 -17.76 29.73 -2.06
C THR A 432 -17.22 28.31 -1.95
N LEU A 433 -17.16 27.55 -3.06
CA LEU A 433 -16.73 26.14 -3.04
C LEU A 433 -15.25 25.98 -2.68
N LYS A 434 -14.38 26.82 -3.25
CA LYS A 434 -12.93 26.77 -2.96
C LYS A 434 -12.62 27.11 -1.49
N PRO A 435 -13.17 28.20 -0.91
CA PRO A 435 -13.07 28.44 0.53
C PRO A 435 -13.57 27.28 1.39
N ALA A 436 -14.74 26.71 1.06
CA ALA A 436 -15.30 25.57 1.80
C ALA A 436 -14.39 24.33 1.76
N LEU A 437 -13.79 24.02 0.61
CA LEU A 437 -12.78 22.96 0.49
C LEU A 437 -11.53 23.27 1.31
N SER A 438 -11.06 24.52 1.29
CA SER A 438 -9.92 24.97 2.10
C SER A 438 -10.17 24.77 3.59
N ASP A 439 -11.36 25.14 4.07
CA ASP A 439 -11.74 24.93 5.47
C ASP A 439 -11.64 23.45 5.85
N LEU A 440 -12.12 22.53 5.01
CA LEU A 440 -12.08 21.08 5.27
C LEU A 440 -10.65 20.50 5.20
N LEU A 441 -9.82 21.03 4.32
CA LEU A 441 -8.40 20.65 4.21
C LEU A 441 -7.60 21.13 5.43
N ASP A 442 -7.88 22.34 5.91
CA ASP A 442 -7.18 22.95 7.05
C ASP A 442 -7.27 22.11 8.32
N VAL A 443 -8.42 21.45 8.52
CA VAL A 443 -8.72 20.60 9.68
C VAL A 443 -8.58 19.10 9.40
N TYR A 444 -8.07 18.72 8.23
CA TYR A 444 -7.82 17.32 7.83
C TYR A 444 -9.05 16.39 7.80
N LEU A 445 -10.25 16.94 7.62
CA LEU A 445 -11.43 16.13 7.27
C LEU A 445 -11.37 15.68 5.80
N LEU A 446 -10.77 16.52 4.97
CA LEU A 446 -10.48 16.22 3.57
C LEU A 446 -8.98 16.12 3.36
N HIS A 447 -8.60 15.33 2.36
CA HIS A 447 -7.25 15.31 1.82
C HIS A 447 -7.32 15.57 0.31
N TYR A 448 -6.31 16.26 -0.22
CA TYR A 448 -6.15 16.50 -1.66
C TYR A 448 -4.85 15.89 -2.15
N ASP A 449 -4.97 14.94 -3.09
CA ASP A 449 -3.83 14.37 -3.79
C ASP A 449 -3.56 15.19 -5.06
N GLY A 450 -2.48 15.97 -5.02
CA GLY A 450 -2.08 16.86 -6.11
C GLY A 450 -1.63 16.14 -7.39
N HIS A 451 -1.31 14.84 -7.33
CA HIS A 451 -0.91 14.08 -8.52
C HIS A 451 -2.10 13.60 -9.34
N SER A 452 -3.11 13.05 -8.65
CA SER A 452 -4.33 12.51 -9.28
C SER A 452 -5.48 13.54 -9.35
N GLU A 453 -5.29 14.68 -8.70
CA GLU A 453 -6.27 15.77 -8.55
C GLU A 453 -7.60 15.30 -7.91
N VAL A 454 -7.51 14.35 -6.97
CA VAL A 454 -8.68 13.82 -6.25
C VAL A 454 -8.69 14.25 -4.79
N TYR A 455 -9.89 14.40 -4.26
CA TYR A 455 -10.15 14.63 -2.85
C TYR A 455 -10.59 13.34 -2.18
N THR A 456 -10.02 13.01 -1.03
CA THR A 456 -10.39 11.83 -0.24
C THR A 456 -10.77 12.20 1.20
N MET A 457 -11.62 11.38 1.80
CA MET A 457 -11.90 11.42 3.24
C MET A 457 -11.44 10.12 3.88
N HIS A 458 -10.96 10.20 5.12
CA HIS A 458 -10.68 8.98 5.87
C HIS A 458 -12.00 8.27 6.19
N ARG A 459 -12.00 6.94 6.14
CA ARG A 459 -13.18 6.11 6.38
C ARG A 459 -13.90 6.38 7.70
N LEU A 460 -13.14 6.51 8.80
CA LEU A 460 -13.72 6.93 10.09
C LEU A 460 -14.39 8.31 10.04
N THR A 461 -13.90 9.21 9.18
CA THR A 461 -14.51 10.53 8.96
C THR A 461 -15.82 10.38 8.19
N VAL A 462 -15.84 9.61 7.10
CA VAL A 462 -17.06 9.32 6.34
C VAL A 462 -18.12 8.65 7.23
N HIS A 463 -17.71 7.65 8.00
CA HIS A 463 -18.59 6.96 8.95
C HIS A 463 -19.15 7.91 10.00
N TYR A 464 -18.31 8.74 10.60
CA TYR A 464 -18.75 9.74 11.58
C TYR A 464 -19.75 10.73 10.96
N ILE A 465 -19.47 11.29 9.77
CA ILE A 465 -20.38 12.22 9.08
C ILE A 465 -21.73 11.54 8.83
N ARG A 466 -21.74 10.30 8.31
CA ARG A 466 -22.99 9.55 8.09
C ARG A 466 -23.77 9.36 9.38
N LYS A 467 -23.11 8.89 10.44
CA LYS A 467 -23.72 8.74 11.77
C LYS A 467 -24.30 10.08 12.27
N HIS A 468 -23.48 11.12 12.35
CA HIS A 468 -23.82 12.41 12.95
C HIS A 468 -24.99 13.09 12.26
N PHE A 469 -24.99 13.12 10.93
CA PHE A 469 -26.02 13.85 10.18
C PHE A 469 -27.29 13.04 9.92
N LEU A 470 -27.23 11.70 9.91
CA LEU A 470 -28.45 10.86 9.83
C LEU A 470 -29.22 10.82 11.15
N THR A 471 -28.54 10.92 12.30
CA THR A 471 -29.20 10.97 13.61
C THR A 471 -29.75 12.36 13.97
N SER A 472 -29.37 13.39 13.21
CA SER A 472 -29.76 14.79 13.45
C SER A 472 -30.96 15.24 12.60
N THR A 473 -31.45 14.36 11.72
CA THR A 473 -32.68 14.52 10.92
C THR A 473 -33.78 13.63 11.47
#